data_AF-A0A0P4US30-F1
#
_entry.id   AF-A0A0P4US30-F1
#
_cell.length_a   1.000
_cell.length_b   1.000
_cell.length_c   1.000
_cell.angle_alpha   90.00
_cell.angle_beta   90.00
_cell.angle_gamma   90.00
#
_symmetry.space_group_name_H-M   'P 1'
#
loop_
_entity.id
_entity.type
_entity.pdbx_description
1 polymer ?
#
loop_
_entity_poly.entity_id
_entity_poly.type
_entity_poly.pdbx_seq_one_letter_code
_entity_poly.pdbx_strand_id
1 'polypeptide(L)'
;MLTQGILQVVETIPSEYETLEFRFSKNQIVLHRFAKNFIVLIIKDDSRIDETFVDALQRLRAWTEQNPTITIEQFQALATAPLPKLKDLIEAFNQLSEFTKNYFGVAVITNYLKSSRPETEWMEQFQVNRSGQIALIGELSGLEQTVSAQEHELFRHWVAQYIRRCSQAVRDYAVLVEQSALTDTQKALLLP
;
A
#
# COMPACT_ATOMS: atom_id res chain seq x y z
N MET A 1 13.73 -16.98 20.08
CA MET A 1 14.36 -18.21 19.52
C MET A 1 14.42 -18.21 17.99
N LEU A 2 13.39 -17.76 17.27
CA LEU A 2 13.42 -17.70 15.79
C LEU A 2 14.52 -16.79 15.20
N THR A 3 14.77 -15.64 15.85
CA THR A 3 15.74 -14.64 15.40
C THR A 3 17.19 -15.14 15.40
N GLN A 4 17.60 -15.92 16.41
CA GLN A 4 18.95 -16.50 16.45
C GLN A 4 19.15 -17.57 15.37
N GLY A 5 18.13 -18.42 15.12
CA GLY A 5 18.20 -19.43 14.06
C GLY A 5 18.30 -18.80 12.67
N ILE A 6 17.55 -17.72 12.42
CA ILE A 6 17.62 -16.97 11.15
C ILE A 6 18.97 -16.29 10.97
N LEU A 7 19.51 -15.65 12.01
CA LEU A 7 20.84 -15.01 11.94
C LEU A 7 21.94 -16.03 11.64
N GLN A 8 21.88 -17.21 12.28
CA GLN A 8 22.83 -18.29 12.03
C GLN A 8 22.72 -18.85 10.60
N VAL A 9 21.50 -18.93 10.05
CA VAL A 9 21.29 -19.28 8.63
C VAL A 9 21.90 -18.21 7.74
N VAL A 10 21.66 -16.93 8.01
CA VAL A 10 22.21 -15.79 7.25
C VAL A 10 23.75 -15.77 7.25
N GLU A 11 24.37 -16.04 8.40
CA GLU A 11 25.83 -16.11 8.56
C GLU A 11 26.45 -17.31 7.81
N THR A 12 25.66 -18.35 7.56
CA THR A 12 26.12 -19.58 6.90
C THR A 12 25.75 -19.68 5.43
N ILE A 13 25.03 -18.70 4.86
CA ILE A 13 24.69 -18.66 3.43
C ILE A 13 25.97 -18.49 2.61
N PRO A 14 26.36 -19.48 1.78
CA PRO A 14 27.50 -19.35 0.91
C PRO A 14 27.31 -18.19 -0.07
N SER A 15 28.39 -17.48 -0.39
CA SER A 15 28.34 -16.27 -1.23
C SER A 15 27.79 -16.50 -2.64
N GLU A 16 27.76 -17.75 -3.11
CA GLU A 16 27.18 -18.14 -4.40
C GLU A 16 25.65 -18.16 -4.46
N TYR A 17 24.93 -18.05 -3.33
CA TYR A 17 23.46 -18.11 -3.32
C TYR A 17 22.83 -16.71 -3.28
N GLU A 18 22.07 -16.38 -4.34
CA GLU A 18 21.27 -15.16 -4.43
C GLU A 18 19.92 -15.28 -3.72
N THR A 19 19.42 -16.50 -3.53
CA THR A 19 18.12 -16.76 -2.89
C THR A 19 18.19 -18.07 -2.11
N LEU A 20 17.69 -18.06 -0.88
CA LEU A 20 17.56 -19.24 -0.02
C LEU A 20 16.11 -19.36 0.43
N GLU A 21 15.52 -20.54 0.23
CA GLU A 21 14.14 -20.81 0.61
C GLU A 21 14.10 -21.93 1.66
N PHE A 22 13.31 -21.73 2.70
CA PHE A 22 13.10 -22.74 3.74
C PHE A 22 11.70 -22.62 4.33
N ARG A 23 11.11 -23.76 4.67
CA ARG A 23 9.75 -23.84 5.21
C ARG A 23 9.80 -24.11 6.71
N PHE A 24 9.17 -23.25 7.50
CA PHE A 24 8.94 -23.46 8.93
C PHE A 24 7.44 -23.55 9.19
N SER A 25 6.95 -24.77 9.48
CA SER A 25 5.52 -25.02 9.68
C SER A 25 4.70 -24.56 8.47
N LYS A 26 3.68 -23.72 8.66
CA LYS A 26 2.84 -23.12 7.60
C LYS A 26 3.49 -21.93 6.87
N ASN A 27 4.66 -21.47 7.32
CA ASN A 27 5.31 -20.31 6.75
C ASN A 27 6.45 -20.72 5.83
N GLN A 28 6.49 -20.16 4.63
CA GLN A 28 7.61 -20.28 3.71
C GLN A 28 8.47 -19.01 3.85
N ILE A 29 9.70 -19.17 4.30
CA ILE A 29 10.63 -18.06 4.46
C ILE A 29 11.57 -18.06 3.26
N VAL A 30 11.69 -16.92 2.59
CA VAL A 30 12.62 -16.72 1.50
C VAL A 30 13.55 -15.57 1.84
N LEU A 31 14.84 -15.86 1.85
CA LEU A 31 15.91 -14.90 1.94
C LEU A 31 16.35 -14.55 0.54
N HIS A 32 16.30 -13.28 0.19
CA HIS A 32 16.90 -12.77 -1.04
C HIS A 32 18.12 -11.94 -0.65
N ARG A 33 19.28 -12.33 -1.18
CA ARG A 33 20.49 -11.52 -1.07
C ARG A 33 20.41 -10.45 -2.16
N PHE A 34 20.46 -9.20 -1.73
CA PHE A 34 20.63 -8.04 -2.60
C PHE A 34 22.12 -7.67 -2.61
N ALA A 35 22.52 -6.65 -3.38
CA ALA A 35 23.93 -6.22 -3.50
C ALA A 35 24.66 -6.17 -2.14
N LYS A 36 25.98 -6.43 -2.17
CA LYS A 36 26.96 -6.83 -1.11
C LYS A 36 26.64 -6.73 0.40
N ASN A 37 25.69 -5.91 0.86
CA ASN A 37 25.38 -5.68 2.27
C ASN A 37 23.90 -5.89 2.67
N PHE A 38 22.99 -6.25 1.75
CA PHE A 38 21.57 -6.40 2.08
C PHE A 38 21.06 -7.82 1.90
N ILE A 39 20.35 -8.30 2.93
CA ILE A 39 19.57 -9.53 2.84
C ILE A 39 18.14 -9.16 3.25
N VAL A 40 17.20 -9.34 2.33
CA VAL A 40 15.78 -9.15 2.64
C VAL A 40 15.21 -10.50 3.00
N LEU A 41 14.61 -10.54 4.18
CA LEU A 41 13.90 -11.70 4.68
C LEU A 41 12.42 -11.53 4.44
N ILE A 42 11.84 -12.50 3.74
CA ILE A 42 10.42 -12.53 3.41
C ILE A 42 9.82 -13.72 4.14
N ILE A 43 8.90 -13.46 5.07
CA ILE A 43 8.10 -14.51 5.71
C ILE A 43 6.77 -14.56 4.97
N LYS A 44 6.51 -15.67 4.30
CA LYS A 44 5.29 -15.93 3.53
C LYS A 44 4.38 -16.85 4.32
N ASP A 45 3.08 -16.59 4.29
CA ASP A 45 2.03 -17.60 4.53
C ASP A 45 1.57 -18.06 3.13
N ASP A 46 1.24 -19.34 2.94
CA ASP A 46 0.92 -19.97 1.64
C ASP A 46 -0.23 -19.28 0.86
N SER A 47 -0.91 -18.30 1.47
CA SER A 47 -2.14 -17.68 0.97
C SER A 47 -1.97 -16.35 0.21
N ARG A 48 -0.78 -15.73 0.13
CA ARG A 48 -0.64 -14.36 -0.42
C ARG A 48 0.65 -14.09 -1.21
N ILE A 49 0.85 -14.81 -2.32
CA ILE A 49 1.77 -14.36 -3.37
C ILE A 49 0.92 -13.97 -4.57
N ASP A 50 0.71 -12.67 -4.77
CA ASP A 50 0.10 -12.13 -5.97
C ASP A 50 1.18 -11.57 -6.92
N GLU A 51 0.80 -11.28 -8.17
CA GLU A 51 1.72 -10.69 -9.15
C GLU A 51 2.28 -9.34 -8.66
N THR A 52 1.49 -8.59 -7.90
CA THR A 52 1.87 -7.32 -7.27
C THR A 52 3.10 -7.46 -6.38
N PHE A 53 3.17 -8.51 -5.57
CA PHE A 53 4.29 -8.77 -4.68
C PHE A 53 5.59 -9.07 -5.43
N VAL A 54 5.49 -9.88 -6.49
CA VAL A 54 6.65 -10.23 -7.32
C VAL A 54 7.20 -8.99 -8.02
N ASP A 55 6.32 -8.14 -8.56
CA ASP A 55 6.69 -6.87 -9.19
C ASP A 55 7.34 -5.90 -8.19
N ALA A 56 6.80 -5.82 -6.97
CA ALA A 56 7.35 -4.98 -5.91
C ALA A 56 8.77 -5.43 -5.52
N LEU A 57 9.00 -6.74 -5.40
CA LEU A 57 10.34 -7.28 -5.14
C LEU A 57 11.33 -7.02 -6.26
N GLN A 58 10.90 -7.15 -7.51
CA GLN A 58 11.76 -6.85 -8.65
C GLN A 58 12.15 -5.37 -8.69
N ARG A 59 11.20 -4.46 -8.41
CA ARG A 59 11.48 -3.02 -8.28
C ARG A 59 12.46 -2.73 -7.16
N LEU A 60 12.28 -3.37 -6.00
CA LEU A 60 13.21 -3.25 -4.87
C LEU A 60 14.62 -3.74 -5.25
N ARG A 61 14.71 -4.81 -6.05
CA ARG A 61 15.99 -5.35 -6.53
C ARG A 61 16.69 -4.40 -7.47
N ALA A 62 15.98 -3.91 -8.48
CA ALA A 62 16.53 -2.93 -9.40
C ALA A 62 16.98 -1.64 -8.68
N TRP A 63 16.19 -1.18 -7.71
CA TRP A 63 16.51 0.04 -6.96
C TRP A 63 17.75 -0.13 -6.06
N THR A 64 17.90 -1.27 -5.37
CA THR A 64 19.09 -1.53 -4.53
C THR A 64 20.35 -1.74 -5.37
N GLU A 65 20.24 -2.31 -6.57
CA GLU A 65 21.36 -2.40 -7.52
C GLU A 65 21.83 -1.03 -8.02
N GLN A 66 20.88 -0.10 -8.23
CA GLN A 66 21.18 1.28 -8.63
C GLN A 66 21.72 2.14 -7.47
N ASN A 67 21.50 1.72 -6.22
CA ASN A 67 21.90 2.45 -5.02
C ASN A 67 22.80 1.59 -4.11
N PRO A 68 24.00 1.18 -4.55
CA PRO A 68 24.85 0.23 -3.82
C PRO A 68 25.40 0.78 -2.49
N THR A 69 25.31 2.09 -2.27
CA THR A 69 25.77 2.77 -1.05
C THR A 69 24.65 3.10 -0.06
N ILE A 70 23.41 2.70 -0.35
CA ILE A 70 22.28 2.91 0.56
C ILE A 70 22.60 2.27 1.92
N THR A 71 22.43 2.98 3.03
CA THR A 71 22.61 2.42 4.37
C THR A 71 21.33 1.74 4.86
N ILE A 72 21.45 0.85 5.85
CA ILE A 72 20.26 0.23 6.49
C ILE A 72 19.35 1.31 7.07
N GLU A 73 19.90 2.40 7.60
CA GLU A 73 19.14 3.52 8.16
C GLU A 73 18.37 4.28 7.07
N GLN A 74 19.00 4.53 5.92
CA GLN A 74 18.35 5.14 4.77
C GLN A 74 17.26 4.23 4.19
N PHE A 75 17.51 2.92 4.16
CA PHE A 75 16.53 1.93 3.74
C PHE A 75 15.33 1.87 4.69
N GLN A 76 15.58 1.88 6.00
CA GLN A 76 14.55 1.94 7.04
C GLN A 76 13.77 3.26 6.96
N ALA A 77 14.44 4.38 6.68
CA ALA A 77 13.79 5.68 6.52
C ALA A 77 12.74 5.70 5.41
N LEU A 78 12.96 4.96 4.32
CA LEU A 78 11.98 4.78 3.24
C LEU A 78 10.74 4.00 3.69
N ALA A 79 10.91 3.07 4.65
CA ALA A 79 9.83 2.27 5.23
C ALA A 79 9.14 2.94 6.43
N THR A 80 9.71 4.02 6.99
CA THR A 80 9.20 4.70 8.20
C THR A 80 8.57 6.06 7.92
N ALA A 81 8.04 6.32 6.72
CA ALA A 81 7.16 7.45 6.53
C ALA A 81 6.04 7.36 7.61
N PRO A 82 5.81 8.43 8.40
CA PRO A 82 4.86 8.36 9.49
C PRO A 82 3.49 7.99 8.91
N LEU A 83 2.93 6.89 9.41
CA LEU A 83 1.64 6.43 8.97
C LEU A 83 0.60 7.53 9.23
N PRO A 84 -0.30 7.79 8.27
CA PRO A 84 -1.22 8.90 8.38
C PRO A 84 -2.30 8.65 9.42
N LYS A 85 -2.93 9.73 9.88
CA LYS A 85 -4.17 9.58 10.64
C LYS A 85 -5.29 9.17 9.70
N LEU A 86 -6.26 8.43 10.22
CA LEU A 86 -7.42 8.02 9.44
C LEU A 86 -8.20 9.23 8.89
N LYS A 87 -8.26 10.32 9.66
CA LYS A 87 -8.86 11.59 9.22
C LYS A 87 -8.25 12.11 7.91
N ASP A 88 -6.91 12.15 7.83
CA ASP A 88 -6.20 12.72 6.68
C ASP A 88 -6.49 11.90 5.41
N LEU A 89 -6.59 10.58 5.54
CA LEU A 89 -6.96 9.67 4.45
C LEU A 89 -8.39 9.92 3.96
N ILE A 90 -9.35 10.00 4.88
CA ILE A 90 -10.76 10.24 4.53
C ILE A 90 -10.94 11.62 3.90
N GLU A 91 -10.31 12.66 4.46
CA GLU A 91 -10.37 14.01 3.92
C GLU A 91 -9.77 14.09 2.51
N ALA A 92 -8.59 13.50 2.30
CA ALA A 92 -7.96 13.48 0.98
C ALA A 92 -8.83 12.72 -0.04
N PHE A 93 -9.41 11.57 0.33
CA PHE A 93 -10.27 10.81 -0.59
C PHE A 93 -11.59 11.55 -0.86
N ASN A 94 -12.14 12.25 0.12
CA ASN A 94 -13.31 13.10 -0.09
C ASN A 94 -13.03 14.28 -1.01
N GLN A 95 -11.83 14.86 -0.98
CA GLN A 95 -11.41 15.88 -1.95
C GLN A 95 -11.30 15.32 -3.36
N LEU A 96 -10.74 14.12 -3.51
CA LEU A 96 -10.74 13.39 -4.79
C LEU A 96 -12.16 13.15 -5.30
N SER A 97 -13.06 12.68 -4.43
CA SER A 97 -14.48 12.48 -4.77
C SER A 97 -15.15 13.79 -5.20
N GLU A 98 -14.88 14.89 -4.50
CA GLU A 98 -15.40 16.22 -4.82
C GLU A 98 -14.91 16.67 -6.20
N PHE A 99 -13.61 16.53 -6.49
CA PHE A 99 -13.07 16.79 -7.82
C PHE A 99 -13.73 15.94 -8.91
N THR A 100 -14.04 14.67 -8.60
CA THR A 100 -14.68 13.74 -9.52
C THR A 100 -16.08 14.22 -9.97
N LYS A 101 -16.77 15.02 -9.15
CA LYS A 101 -18.12 15.57 -9.45
C LYS A 101 -18.13 16.47 -10.68
N ASN A 102 -16.98 17.01 -11.07
CA ASN A 102 -16.86 17.80 -12.30
C ASN A 102 -17.07 16.95 -13.58
N TYR A 103 -16.99 15.62 -13.46
CA TYR A 103 -17.10 14.69 -14.60
C TYR A 103 -18.28 13.73 -14.48
N PHE A 104 -18.74 13.44 -13.26
CA PHE A 104 -19.79 12.46 -13.00
C PHE A 104 -20.87 13.03 -12.09
N GLY A 105 -22.12 12.63 -12.32
CA GLY A 105 -23.20 12.87 -11.38
C GLY A 105 -22.97 12.15 -10.05
N VAL A 106 -23.44 12.75 -8.96
CA VAL A 106 -23.25 12.23 -7.58
C VAL A 106 -23.70 10.77 -7.43
N ALA A 107 -24.78 10.37 -8.10
CA ALA A 107 -25.25 8.98 -8.06
C ALA A 107 -24.21 7.98 -8.61
N VAL A 108 -23.48 8.34 -9.68
CA VAL A 108 -22.42 7.51 -10.28
C VAL A 108 -21.23 7.45 -9.33
N ILE A 109 -20.83 8.58 -8.76
CA ILE A 109 -19.72 8.66 -7.79
C ILE A 109 -20.00 7.80 -6.57
N THR A 110 -21.19 7.95 -5.96
CA THR A 110 -21.60 7.13 -4.82
C THR A 110 -21.57 5.64 -5.15
N ASN A 111 -22.04 5.25 -6.35
CA ASN A 111 -21.98 3.86 -6.79
C ASN A 111 -20.54 3.37 -6.99
N TYR A 112 -19.70 4.16 -7.64
CA TYR A 112 -18.30 3.81 -7.92
C TYR A 112 -17.49 3.69 -6.63
N LEU A 113 -17.65 4.63 -5.68
CA LEU A 113 -17.04 4.53 -4.35
C LEU A 113 -17.46 3.26 -3.62
N LYS A 114 -18.77 2.96 -3.56
CA LYS A 114 -19.26 1.74 -2.89
C LYS A 114 -18.71 0.47 -3.53
N SER A 115 -18.72 0.41 -4.86
CA SER A 115 -18.32 -0.78 -5.62
C SER A 115 -16.80 -0.98 -5.76
N SER A 116 -16.00 0.03 -5.44
CA SER A 116 -14.53 -0.05 -5.40
C SER A 116 -13.99 -0.35 -4.01
N ARG A 117 -14.86 -0.34 -2.98
CA ARG A 117 -14.46 -0.60 -1.60
C ARG A 117 -14.06 -2.07 -1.43
N PRO A 118 -12.86 -2.37 -0.91
CA PRO A 118 -12.46 -3.73 -0.58
C PRO A 118 -13.43 -4.41 0.39
N GLU A 119 -13.70 -5.70 0.15
CA GLU A 119 -14.56 -6.55 0.98
C GLU A 119 -13.75 -7.13 2.15
N THR A 120 -13.46 -6.30 3.15
CA THR A 120 -12.76 -6.71 4.38
C THR A 120 -13.48 -6.17 5.60
N GLU A 121 -13.40 -6.88 6.74
CA GLU A 121 -14.07 -6.49 7.99
C GLU A 121 -13.73 -5.04 8.40
N TRP A 122 -12.45 -4.65 8.29
CA TRP A 122 -12.02 -3.29 8.60
C TRP A 122 -12.65 -2.24 7.69
N MET A 123 -13.01 -2.56 6.44
CA MET A 123 -13.64 -1.61 5.53
C MET A 123 -15.14 -1.41 5.77
N GLU A 124 -15.77 -2.28 6.56
CA GLU A 124 -17.20 -2.18 6.88
C GLU A 124 -17.53 -0.95 7.74
N GLN A 125 -16.54 -0.44 8.49
CA GLN A 125 -16.69 0.77 9.29
C GLN A 125 -16.82 2.05 8.46
N PHE A 126 -16.60 2.02 7.14
CA PHE A 126 -16.73 3.20 6.28
C PHE A 126 -18.05 3.18 5.51
N GLN A 127 -18.82 4.25 5.58
CA GLN A 127 -20.00 4.45 4.74
C GLN A 127 -19.77 5.52 3.69
N VAL A 128 -20.34 5.29 2.49
CA VAL A 128 -20.45 6.32 1.45
C VAL A 128 -21.86 6.91 1.52
N ASN A 129 -21.93 8.20 1.85
CA ASN A 129 -23.19 8.92 1.98
C ASN A 129 -23.78 9.32 0.60
N ARG A 130 -24.94 9.97 0.62
CA ARG A 130 -25.66 10.41 -0.59
C ARG A 130 -24.97 11.56 -1.34
N SER A 131 -24.04 12.29 -0.70
CA SER A 131 -23.27 13.35 -1.36
C SER A 131 -21.97 12.83 -2.00
N GLY A 132 -21.73 11.51 -1.95
CA GLY A 132 -20.52 10.88 -2.51
C GLY A 132 -19.31 11.03 -1.59
N GLN A 133 -19.50 11.22 -0.29
CA GLN A 133 -18.42 11.33 0.69
C GLN A 133 -18.35 10.08 1.57
N ILE A 134 -17.13 9.72 1.94
CA ILE A 134 -16.78 8.66 2.86
C ILE A 134 -16.82 9.22 4.28
N ALA A 135 -17.43 8.48 5.19
CA ALA A 135 -17.47 8.78 6.61
C ALA A 135 -17.28 7.50 7.44
N LEU A 136 -16.67 7.64 8.62
CA LEU A 136 -16.57 6.58 9.61
C LEU A 136 -17.93 6.35 10.29
N ILE A 137 -18.32 5.09 10.46
CA ILE A 137 -19.51 4.66 11.22
C ILE A 137 -19.07 4.41 12.66
N GLY A 138 -19.77 5.02 13.62
CA GLY A 138 -19.49 4.82 15.05
C GLY A 138 -18.63 5.92 15.66
N GLU A 139 -17.63 5.55 16.46
CA GLU A 139 -16.87 6.50 17.26
C GLU A 139 -15.89 7.35 16.43
N LEU A 140 -16.08 8.67 16.48
CA LEU A 140 -15.20 9.63 15.81
C LEU A 140 -13.78 9.69 16.43
N SER A 141 -13.57 9.10 17.61
CA SER A 141 -12.26 8.94 18.25
C SER A 141 -11.27 8.17 17.36
N GLY A 142 -11.78 7.29 16.49
CA GLY A 142 -10.99 6.56 15.50
C GLY A 142 -10.33 7.45 14.43
N LEU A 143 -10.86 8.65 14.17
CA LEU A 143 -10.33 9.55 13.14
C LEU A 143 -8.93 10.07 13.47
N GLU A 144 -8.63 10.28 14.75
CA GLU A 144 -7.34 10.83 15.20
C GLU A 144 -6.27 9.74 15.37
N GLN A 145 -6.63 8.47 15.22
CA GLN A 145 -5.70 7.35 15.30
C GLN A 145 -4.87 7.23 14.02
N THR A 146 -3.59 6.93 14.20
CA THR A 146 -2.70 6.54 13.11
C THR A 146 -3.10 5.16 12.62
N VAL A 147 -3.33 5.02 11.32
CA VAL A 147 -3.63 3.71 10.73
C VAL A 147 -2.37 2.84 10.71
N SER A 148 -2.53 1.53 10.79
CA SER A 148 -1.47 0.56 10.52
C SER A 148 -1.13 0.54 9.03
N ALA A 149 0.05 -0.01 8.68
CA ALA A 149 0.48 -0.13 7.29
C ALA A 149 -0.52 -0.94 6.44
N GLN A 150 -1.12 -2.00 7.02
CA GLN A 150 -2.12 -2.81 6.33
C GLN A 150 -3.40 -2.02 6.04
N GLU A 151 -3.87 -1.23 7.00
CA GLU A 151 -5.05 -0.38 6.86
C GLU A 151 -4.82 0.75 5.84
N HIS A 152 -3.63 1.35 5.85
CA HIS A 152 -3.22 2.33 4.85
C HIS A 152 -3.23 1.74 3.43
N GLU A 153 -2.66 0.54 3.26
CA GLU A 153 -2.67 -0.16 1.96
C GLU A 153 -4.08 -0.55 1.49
N LEU A 154 -4.96 -1.00 2.39
CA LEU A 154 -6.37 -1.24 2.05
C LEU A 154 -7.05 0.05 1.53
N PHE A 155 -6.73 1.19 2.13
CA PHE A 155 -7.27 2.47 1.73
C PHE A 155 -6.71 2.94 0.38
N ARG A 156 -5.39 2.82 0.14
CA ARG A 156 -4.76 3.09 -1.18
C ARG A 156 -5.32 2.18 -2.26
N HIS A 157 -5.58 0.90 -1.93
CA HIS A 157 -6.23 -0.02 -2.86
C HIS A 157 -7.64 0.45 -3.24
N TRP A 158 -8.43 0.93 -2.27
CA TRP A 158 -9.75 1.49 -2.55
C TRP A 158 -9.65 2.68 -3.52
N VAL A 159 -8.73 3.62 -3.27
CA VAL A 159 -8.50 4.77 -4.14
C VAL A 159 -8.10 4.33 -5.56
N ALA A 160 -7.16 3.39 -5.68
CA ALA A 160 -6.69 2.89 -6.96
C ALA A 160 -7.82 2.25 -7.78
N GLN A 161 -8.66 1.42 -7.16
CA GLN A 161 -9.83 0.82 -7.82
C GLN A 161 -10.85 1.89 -8.24
N TYR A 162 -11.08 2.90 -7.40
CA TYR A 162 -11.96 4.01 -7.71
C TYR A 162 -11.47 4.81 -8.92
N ILE A 163 -10.20 5.22 -8.95
CA ILE A 163 -9.58 5.95 -10.08
C ILE A 163 -9.63 5.10 -11.36
N ARG A 164 -9.30 3.81 -11.26
CA ARG A 164 -9.36 2.88 -12.40
C ARG A 164 -10.76 2.82 -13.00
N ARG A 165 -11.79 2.72 -12.16
CA ARG A 165 -13.20 2.69 -12.60
C ARG A 165 -13.63 4.01 -13.24
N CYS A 166 -13.23 5.15 -12.68
CA CYS A 166 -13.49 6.46 -13.28
C CYS A 166 -12.79 6.61 -14.65
N SER A 167 -11.56 6.09 -14.77
CA SER A 167 -10.76 6.13 -16.01
C SER A 167 -11.35 5.32 -17.16
N GLN A 168 -12.28 4.38 -16.88
CA GLN A 168 -13.00 3.67 -17.93
C GLN A 168 -14.01 4.56 -18.67
N ALA A 169 -14.52 5.60 -18.00
CA ALA A 169 -15.55 6.48 -18.54
C ALA A 169 -15.01 7.87 -18.92
N VAL A 170 -13.96 8.34 -18.25
CA VAL A 170 -13.30 9.62 -18.54
C VAL A 170 -11.88 9.33 -18.99
N ARG A 171 -11.57 9.74 -20.23
CA ARG A 171 -10.25 9.59 -20.81
C ARG A 171 -9.23 10.40 -20.00
N ASP A 172 -8.05 9.81 -19.78
CA ASP A 172 -6.93 10.43 -19.06
C ASP A 172 -7.27 10.89 -17.63
N TYR A 173 -8.33 10.33 -17.02
CA TYR A 173 -8.79 10.71 -15.68
C TYR A 173 -7.70 10.58 -14.62
N ALA A 174 -6.94 9.48 -14.63
CA ALA A 174 -5.81 9.29 -13.71
C ALA A 174 -4.78 10.43 -13.77
N VAL A 175 -4.47 10.90 -14.99
CA VAL A 175 -3.56 12.03 -15.22
C VAL A 175 -4.14 13.33 -14.65
N LEU A 176 -5.44 13.56 -14.85
CA LEU A 176 -6.13 14.74 -14.28
C LEU A 176 -6.14 14.73 -12.76
N VAL A 177 -6.28 13.55 -12.14
CA VAL A 177 -6.22 13.41 -10.68
C VAL A 177 -4.84 13.80 -10.16
N GLU A 178 -3.77 13.29 -10.77
CA GLU A 178 -2.40 13.59 -10.38
C GLU A 178 -2.01 15.05 -10.62
N GLN A 179 -2.56 15.70 -11.65
CA GLN A 179 -2.18 17.06 -12.00
C GLN A 179 -3.01 18.13 -11.29
N SER A 180 -4.27 17.83 -10.95
CA SER A 180 -5.23 18.88 -10.56
C SER A 180 -6.08 18.55 -9.33
N ALA A 181 -6.26 17.27 -8.97
CA ALA A 181 -7.15 16.91 -7.87
C ALA A 181 -6.45 16.85 -6.51
N LEU A 182 -5.17 16.46 -6.48
CA LEU A 182 -4.44 16.15 -5.25
C LEU A 182 -3.20 17.04 -5.11
N THR A 183 -2.96 17.53 -3.90
CA THR A 183 -1.68 18.12 -3.51
C THR A 183 -0.60 17.04 -3.40
N ASP A 184 0.68 17.41 -3.41
CA ASP A 184 1.78 16.43 -3.32
C ASP A 184 1.73 15.61 -2.02
N THR A 185 1.31 16.22 -0.92
CA THR A 185 1.06 15.51 0.35
C THR A 185 -0.05 14.46 0.17
N GLN A 186 -1.16 14.80 -0.48
CA GLN A 186 -2.26 13.87 -0.68
C GLN A 186 -1.96 12.77 -1.67
N LYS A 187 -1.11 13.04 -2.67
CA LYS A 187 -0.60 11.99 -3.57
C LYS A 187 0.18 10.95 -2.77
N ALA A 188 1.08 11.39 -1.89
CA ALA A 188 1.83 10.49 -1.02
C ALA A 188 0.93 9.69 -0.07
N LEU A 189 -0.22 10.26 0.33
CA LEU A 189 -1.21 9.57 1.17
C LEU A 189 -2.05 8.54 0.41
N LEU A 190 -2.48 8.83 -0.81
CA LEU A 190 -3.56 8.10 -1.47
C LEU A 190 -3.11 7.24 -2.66
N LEU A 191 -2.09 7.68 -3.41
CA LEU A 191 -1.66 7.01 -4.63
C LEU A 191 -0.58 5.98 -4.29
N PRO A 192 -0.60 4.75 -4.85
CA PRO A 192 0.40 3.69 -4.66
C PRO A 192 1.81 4.08 -5.11
#